data_AF-A0ABD3Q280-F1
#
_entry.id   AF-A0ABD3Q280-F1
#
_cell.length_a   1.000
_cell.length_b   1.000
_cell.length_c   1.000
_cell.angle_alpha   90.00
_cell.angle_beta   90.00
_cell.angle_gamma   90.00
#
_symmetry.space_group_name_H-M   'P 1'
#
loop_
_entity.id
_entity.type
_entity.pdbx_description
1 polymer ?
#
loop_
_entity_poly.entity_id
_entity_poly.type
_entity_poly.pdbx_seq_one_letter_code
_entity_poly.pdbx_strand_id
1 'polypeptide(L)'
;MNRVSFSKDSQMFVVANRRGNVGHRNKMWYSVDELLSLKADMSCLIAQTRMDISSRSFCWDKLVGLEKRLSAGLAREYKQRKRSLFLAIHAEQRLQKALDIPNPDRIATVSMRHSQWAVERARAAALLLELDIVFSSPPTGNAESGI
;
A
#
# COMPACT_ATOMS: atom_id res chain seq x y z
N MET A 1 21.72 -11.07 -8.92
CA MET A 1 21.39 -10.14 -7.81
C MET A 1 21.24 -8.76 -8.42
N ASN A 2 20.01 -8.27 -8.62
CA ASN A 2 19.79 -6.97 -9.26
C ASN A 2 19.82 -5.88 -8.19
N ARG A 3 20.90 -5.09 -8.19
CA ARG A 3 21.11 -3.99 -7.24
C ARG A 3 20.41 -2.74 -7.76
N VAL A 4 19.41 -2.26 -7.02
CA VAL A 4 18.72 -1.01 -7.35
C VAL A 4 19.71 0.14 -7.14
N SER A 5 19.85 1.02 -8.13
CA SER A 5 20.64 2.26 -8.04
C SER A 5 19.71 3.46 -8.21
N PHE A 6 19.98 4.51 -7.46
CA PHE A 6 19.24 5.77 -7.55
C PHE A 6 19.90 6.67 -8.59
N SER A 7 19.09 7.45 -9.31
CA SER A 7 19.60 8.46 -10.23
C SER A 7 20.44 9.49 -9.47
N LYS A 8 21.43 10.10 -10.14
CA LYS A 8 22.24 11.20 -9.57
C LYS A 8 21.38 12.39 -9.15
N ASP A 9 20.19 12.52 -9.73
CA ASP A 9 19.24 13.60 -9.45
C ASP A 9 18.21 13.21 -8.37
N SER A 10 18.28 11.99 -7.83
CA SER A 10 17.37 11.55 -6.77
C SER A 10 17.70 12.23 -5.45
N GLN A 11 16.76 13.05 -4.96
CA GLN A 11 16.85 13.69 -3.66
C GLN A 11 16.13 12.84 -2.61
N MET A 12 16.83 12.51 -1.52
CA MET A 12 16.26 11.77 -0.39
C MET A 12 16.24 12.65 0.85
N PHE A 13 15.04 12.91 1.38
CA PHE A 13 14.86 13.69 2.60
C PHE A 13 14.60 12.76 3.79
N VAL A 14 15.59 12.62 4.68
CA VAL A 14 15.48 11.84 5.91
C VAL A 14 14.98 12.74 7.03
N VAL A 15 13.71 12.58 7.42
CA VAL A 15 13.12 13.35 8.53
C VAL A 15 13.49 12.71 9.86
N ALA A 16 14.65 13.11 10.41
CA ALA A 16 15.26 12.49 11.58
C ALA A 16 14.60 12.85 12.93
N ASN A 17 13.68 13.82 12.99
CA ASN A 17 13.19 14.31 14.28
C ASN A 17 11.68 14.66 14.28
N ARG A 18 10.85 13.71 14.75
CA ARG A 18 9.40 13.95 14.98
C ARG A 18 9.09 14.45 16.40
N ARG A 19 10.09 14.61 17.27
CA ARG A 19 9.91 15.00 18.68
C ARG A 19 10.35 16.44 19.00
N GLY A 20 10.72 17.24 18.00
CA GLY A 20 11.07 18.64 18.18
C GLY A 20 9.83 19.53 18.35
N ASN A 21 9.77 20.22 19.49
CA ASN A 21 8.80 21.27 19.80
C ASN A 21 8.84 22.38 18.73
N VAL A 22 7.64 22.87 18.36
CA VAL A 22 7.36 24.07 17.55
C VAL A 22 7.70 23.98 16.04
N GLY A 23 6.66 23.84 15.21
CA GLY A 23 6.69 24.25 13.79
C GLY A 23 6.57 23.16 12.72
N HIS A 24 6.68 21.87 13.03
CA HIS A 24 6.69 20.80 12.00
C HIS A 24 5.54 19.79 12.09
N ARG A 25 4.55 20.02 12.96
CA ARG A 25 3.33 19.18 13.01
C ARG A 25 2.55 19.12 11.69
N ASN A 26 2.75 20.09 10.79
CA ASN A 26 2.03 20.22 9.52
C ASN A 26 2.88 19.98 8.27
N LYS A 27 4.13 19.51 8.38
CA LYS A 27 4.85 18.99 7.19
C LYS A 27 4.39 17.55 6.92
N MET A 28 3.10 17.37 6.65
CA MET A 28 2.68 16.20 5.90
C MET A 28 3.22 16.36 4.48
N TRP A 29 3.58 15.25 3.84
CA TRP A 29 4.08 15.24 2.46
C TRP A 29 3.06 15.75 1.44
N TYR A 30 1.83 15.99 1.89
CA TYR A 30 0.70 16.48 1.12
C TYR A 30 0.05 17.62 1.91
N SER A 31 -0.36 18.67 1.20
CA SER A 31 -1.23 19.73 1.69
C SER A 31 -2.60 19.16 2.10
N VAL A 32 -3.34 19.93 2.90
CA VAL A 32 -4.71 19.56 3.30
C VAL A 32 -5.62 19.44 2.08
N ASP A 33 -5.44 20.31 1.09
CA ASP A 33 -6.24 20.31 -0.15
C ASP A 33 -5.94 19.10 -1.04
N GLU A 34 -4.68 18.67 -1.13
CA GLU A 34 -4.30 17.42 -1.81
C GLU A 34 -4.90 16.20 -1.11
N LEU A 35 -4.90 16.18 0.23
CA LEU A 35 -5.53 15.12 1.03
C LEU A 35 -7.05 15.07 0.84
N LEU A 36 -7.71 16.23 0.78
CA LEU A 36 -9.16 16.32 0.57
C LEU A 36 -9.53 15.91 -0.85
N SER A 37 -8.78 16.37 -1.86
CA SER A 37 -8.97 15.98 -3.27
C SER A 37 -8.79 14.47 -3.44
N LEU A 38 -7.70 13.90 -2.90
CA LEU A 38 -7.47 12.47 -2.93
C LEU A 38 -8.59 11.68 -2.25
N LYS A 39 -9.15 12.20 -1.15
CA LYS A 39 -10.27 11.56 -0.45
C LYS A 39 -11.56 11.60 -1.29
N ALA A 40 -11.82 12.71 -1.98
CA ALA A 40 -12.96 12.85 -2.88
C ALA A 40 -12.83 11.88 -4.07
N ASP A 41 -11.67 11.84 -4.71
CA ASP A 41 -11.36 10.94 -5.81
C ASP A 41 -11.49 9.47 -5.41
N MET A 42 -10.94 9.09 -4.25
CA MET A 42 -11.12 7.74 -3.71
C MET A 42 -12.59 7.41 -3.47
N SER A 43 -13.40 8.36 -2.99
CA SER A 43 -14.81 8.11 -2.71
C SER A 43 -15.60 7.87 -4.00
N CYS A 44 -15.28 8.62 -5.06
CA CYS A 44 -15.82 8.43 -6.39
C CYS A 44 -15.42 7.07 -6.98
N LEU A 45 -14.13 6.72 -6.92
CA LEU A 45 -13.62 5.44 -7.39
C LEU A 45 -14.28 4.26 -6.68
N ILE A 46 -14.44 4.33 -5.35
CA ILE A 46 -15.16 3.29 -4.58
C ILE A 46 -16.60 3.15 -5.07
N ALA A 47 -17.31 4.26 -5.31
CA ALA A 47 -18.69 4.22 -5.75
C ALA A 47 -18.81 3.62 -7.16
N GLN A 48 -17.97 4.04 -8.10
CA GLN A 48 -17.90 3.48 -9.46
C GLN A 48 -17.59 1.99 -9.43
N THR A 49 -16.56 1.59 -8.69
CA THR A 49 -16.20 0.18 -8.53
C THR A 49 -17.32 -0.67 -7.93
N ARG A 50 -18.12 -0.14 -7.00
CA ARG A 50 -19.31 -0.86 -6.48
C ARG A 50 -20.38 -1.04 -7.55
N MET A 51 -20.58 -0.03 -8.41
CA MET A 51 -21.51 -0.15 -9.54
C MET A 51 -21.03 -1.19 -10.54
N ASP A 52 -19.73 -1.23 -10.83
CA ASP A 52 -19.12 -2.22 -11.73
C ASP A 52 -19.23 -3.64 -11.17
N ILE A 53 -19.02 -3.85 -9.85
CA ILE A 53 -19.27 -5.13 -9.17
C ILE A 53 -20.72 -5.58 -9.38
N SER A 54 -21.67 -4.65 -9.29
CA SER A 54 -23.09 -4.95 -9.38
C SER A 54 -23.54 -5.29 -10.82
N SER A 55 -22.81 -4.83 -11.84
CA SER A 55 -23.15 -5.01 -13.26
C SER A 55 -22.61 -6.30 -13.89
N ARG A 56 -21.98 -7.21 -13.10
CA ARG A 56 -21.36 -8.48 -13.56
C ARG A 56 -20.24 -8.35 -14.61
N SER A 57 -19.87 -7.15 -15.04
CA SER A 57 -18.69 -6.87 -15.88
C SER A 57 -17.39 -6.82 -15.06
N PHE A 58 -17.41 -7.28 -13.82
CA PHE A 58 -16.39 -6.96 -12.84
C PHE A 58 -15.23 -7.94 -12.85
N CYS A 59 -14.07 -7.47 -13.28
CA CYS A 59 -12.81 -8.16 -13.12
C CYS A 59 -12.24 -7.85 -11.73
N TRP A 60 -12.28 -8.84 -10.83
CA TRP A 60 -11.74 -8.74 -9.46
C TRP A 60 -10.25 -8.38 -9.41
N ASP A 61 -9.55 -8.55 -10.52
CA ASP A 61 -8.13 -8.31 -10.66
C ASP A 61 -7.77 -6.80 -10.69
N LYS A 62 -8.73 -5.92 -11.00
CA LYS A 62 -8.54 -4.46 -10.97
C LYS A 62 -8.74 -3.86 -9.58
N LEU A 63 -9.09 -4.68 -8.61
CA LEU A 63 -9.57 -4.27 -7.31
C LEU A 63 -8.50 -4.37 -6.24
N VAL A 64 -7.40 -3.64 -6.35
CA VAL A 64 -6.33 -3.78 -5.36
C VAL A 64 -6.08 -2.50 -4.59
N GLY A 65 -6.25 -2.56 -3.26
CA GLY A 65 -6.18 -1.43 -2.33
C GLY A 65 -7.53 -0.88 -1.87
N LEU A 66 -8.62 -1.15 -2.61
CA LEU A 66 -9.98 -0.71 -2.30
C LEU A 66 -10.85 -1.78 -1.62
N GLU A 67 -10.38 -3.03 -1.51
CA GLU A 67 -11.23 -4.18 -1.19
C GLU A 67 -11.87 -4.07 0.20
N LYS A 68 -11.11 -3.52 1.17
CA LYS A 68 -11.59 -3.23 2.53
C LYS A 68 -12.70 -2.17 2.58
N ARG A 69 -12.91 -1.41 1.50
CA ARG A 69 -13.94 -0.37 1.39
C ARG A 69 -15.12 -0.84 0.54
N LEU A 70 -15.03 -2.03 -0.06
CA LEU A 70 -16.02 -2.53 -1.01
C LEU A 70 -16.93 -3.60 -0.42
N SER A 71 -16.42 -4.40 0.53
CA SER A 71 -17.24 -5.35 1.29
C SER A 71 -17.00 -5.22 2.79
N ALA A 72 -18.09 -5.22 3.55
CA ALA A 72 -18.05 -5.23 5.02
C ALA A 72 -17.34 -6.48 5.57
N GLY A 73 -17.47 -7.63 4.88
CA GLY A 73 -16.79 -8.87 5.25
C GLY A 73 -15.26 -8.74 5.17
N LEU A 74 -14.78 -8.20 4.05
CA LEU A 74 -13.35 -7.99 3.83
C LEU A 74 -12.77 -6.87 4.71
N ALA A 75 -13.56 -5.81 4.96
CA ALA A 75 -13.20 -4.76 5.91
C ALA A 75 -12.96 -5.33 7.32
N ARG A 76 -13.86 -6.22 7.77
CA ARG A 76 -13.77 -6.89 9.07
C ARG A 76 -12.55 -7.79 9.14
N GLU A 77 -12.29 -8.58 8.09
CA GLU A 77 -11.11 -9.44 8.01
C GLU A 77 -9.81 -8.61 8.08
N TYR A 78 -9.73 -7.51 7.32
CA TYR A 78 -8.59 -6.59 7.34
C TYR A 78 -8.36 -6.03 8.74
N LYS A 79 -9.44 -5.59 9.41
CA LYS A 79 -9.38 -5.06 10.78
C LYS A 79 -8.90 -6.12 11.77
N GLN A 80 -9.38 -7.36 11.64
CA GLN A 80 -8.97 -8.47 12.49
C GLN A 80 -7.49 -8.82 12.30
N ARG A 81 -7.03 -8.97 11.06
CA ARG A 81 -5.62 -9.26 10.75
C ARG A 81 -4.68 -8.17 11.27
N LYS A 82 -5.04 -6.89 11.06
CA LYS A 82 -4.30 -5.74 11.60
C LYS A 82 -4.24 -5.77 13.13
N ARG A 83 -5.36 -6.10 13.79
CA ARG A 83 -5.39 -6.24 15.25
C ARG A 83 -4.48 -7.37 15.74
N SER A 84 -4.50 -8.54 15.09
CA SER A 84 -3.60 -9.65 15.44
C SER A 84 -2.13 -9.28 15.31
N LEU A 85 -1.75 -8.57 14.24
CA LEU A 85 -0.38 -8.06 14.07
C LEU A 85 0.05 -7.17 15.25
N PHE A 86 -0.77 -6.18 15.61
CA PHE A 86 -0.45 -5.29 16.74
C PHE A 86 -0.37 -6.04 18.07
N LEU A 87 -1.28 -6.98 18.32
CA LEU A 87 -1.26 -7.77 19.53
C LEU A 87 0.01 -8.61 19.64
N ALA A 88 0.45 -9.23 18.54
CA ALA A 88 1.68 -10.01 18.50
C ALA A 88 2.93 -9.15 18.77
N ILE A 89 3.02 -7.98 18.10
CA ILE A 89 4.12 -7.04 18.32
C ILE A 89 4.15 -6.56 19.78
N HIS A 90 3.00 -6.16 20.34
CA HIS A 90 2.93 -5.71 21.73
C HIS A 90 3.17 -6.82 22.74
N ALA A 91 2.84 -8.07 22.42
CA ALA A 91 3.19 -9.21 23.27
C ALA A 91 4.71 -9.40 23.33
N GLU A 92 5.39 -9.40 22.19
CA GLU A 92 6.85 -9.50 22.11
C GLU A 92 7.55 -8.31 22.79
N GLN A 93 7.06 -7.08 22.59
CA GLN A 93 7.59 -5.90 23.28
C GLN A 93 7.45 -6.00 24.80
N ARG A 94 6.32 -6.52 25.30
CA ARG A 94 6.12 -6.73 26.74
C ARG A 94 7.05 -7.81 27.28
N LEU A 95 7.27 -8.89 26.53
CA LEU A 95 8.21 -9.95 26.89
C LEU A 95 9.63 -9.41 26.98
N GLN A 96 10.10 -8.68 25.96
CA GLN A 96 11.43 -8.08 25.96
C GLN A 96 11.63 -7.09 27.11
N LYS A 97 10.60 -6.30 27.43
CA LYS A 97 10.62 -5.39 28.59
C LYS A 97 10.67 -6.15 29.92
N ALA A 98 9.96 -7.27 30.04
CA ALA A 98 9.96 -8.08 31.25
C ALA A 98 11.30 -8.81 31.48
N LEU A 99 11.98 -9.17 30.39
CA LEU A 99 13.28 -9.84 30.42
C LEU A 99 14.47 -8.88 30.37
N ASP A 100 14.23 -7.58 30.15
CA ASP A 100 15.24 -6.54 29.92
C ASP A 100 16.22 -6.86 28.78
N ILE A 101 15.73 -7.54 27.74
CA ILE A 101 16.52 -7.92 26.55
C ILE A 101 15.90 -7.26 25.32
N PRO A 102 16.35 -6.05 24.93
CA PRO A 102 15.89 -5.43 23.70
C PRO A 102 16.39 -6.23 22.49
N ASN A 103 15.46 -6.73 21.68
CA ASN A 103 15.76 -7.44 20.44
C ASN A 103 14.87 -6.93 19.31
N PRO A 104 15.30 -5.87 18.59
CA PRO A 104 14.52 -5.28 17.51
C PRO A 104 14.32 -6.26 16.33
N ASP A 105 15.28 -7.15 16.06
CA ASP A 105 15.19 -8.13 14.97
C ASP A 105 14.07 -9.15 15.21
N ARG A 106 13.86 -9.52 16.46
CA ARG A 106 12.76 -10.42 16.85
C ARG A 106 11.40 -9.75 16.67
N ILE A 107 11.29 -8.45 16.99
CA ILE A 107 10.07 -7.67 16.71
C ILE A 107 9.85 -7.57 15.18
N ALA A 108 10.89 -7.33 14.40
CA ALA A 108 10.81 -7.29 12.95
C ALA A 108 10.37 -8.65 12.38
N THR A 109 10.88 -9.75 12.92
CA THR A 109 10.51 -11.12 12.54
C THR A 109 9.03 -11.40 12.84
N VAL A 110 8.56 -11.05 14.04
CA VAL A 110 7.14 -11.17 14.41
C VAL A 110 6.28 -10.32 13.49
N SER A 111 6.69 -9.07 13.23
CA SER A 111 5.97 -8.17 12.33
C SER A 111 5.86 -8.76 10.93
N MET A 112 6.97 -9.23 10.35
CA MET A 112 7.04 -9.83 9.03
C MET A 112 6.10 -11.04 8.91
N ARG A 113 6.16 -11.95 9.90
CA ARG A 113 5.32 -13.17 9.91
C ARG A 113 3.84 -12.83 9.90
N HIS A 114 3.42 -11.83 10.65
CA HIS A 114 2.03 -11.40 10.73
C HIS A 114 1.59 -10.46 9.59
N SER A 115 2.54 -9.88 8.84
CA SER A 115 2.26 -9.04 7.67
C SER A 115 2.40 -9.77 6.33
N GLN A 116 2.78 -11.05 6.31
CA GLN A 116 3.03 -11.81 5.08
C GLN A 116 1.85 -11.76 4.10
N TRP A 117 0.63 -11.91 4.60
CA TRP A 117 -0.58 -11.77 3.79
C TRP A 117 -0.69 -10.40 3.09
N ALA A 118 -0.29 -9.32 3.77
CA ALA A 118 -0.32 -7.99 3.17
C ALA A 118 0.73 -7.86 2.06
N VAL A 119 1.91 -8.48 2.25
CA VAL A 119 2.97 -8.54 1.23
C VAL A 119 2.52 -9.34 0.01
N GLU A 120 1.92 -10.51 0.21
CA GLU A 120 1.41 -11.35 -0.87
C GLU A 120 0.33 -10.63 -1.68
N ARG A 121 -0.60 -9.93 -1.01
CA ARG A 121 -1.61 -9.12 -1.69
C ARG A 121 -1.02 -7.92 -2.42
N ALA A 122 -0.06 -7.21 -1.82
CA ALA A 122 0.62 -6.11 -2.50
C ALA A 122 1.39 -6.60 -3.73
N ARG A 123 1.99 -7.80 -3.68
CA ARG A 123 2.64 -8.42 -4.83
C ARG A 123 1.62 -8.79 -5.91
N ALA A 124 0.49 -9.39 -5.55
CA ALA A 124 -0.59 -9.66 -6.50
C ALA A 124 -1.10 -8.36 -7.15
N ALA A 125 -1.23 -7.28 -6.37
CA ALA A 125 -1.55 -5.94 -6.87
C ALA A 125 -0.58 -5.47 -7.95
N ALA A 126 0.71 -5.55 -7.65
CA ALA A 126 1.76 -5.08 -8.52
C ALA A 126 1.77 -5.86 -9.84
N LEU A 127 1.64 -7.19 -9.79
CA LEU A 127 1.58 -8.04 -10.98
C LEU A 127 0.36 -7.70 -11.87
N LEU A 128 -0.78 -7.40 -11.26
CA LEU A 128 -1.99 -7.05 -12.00
C LEU A 128 -1.86 -5.68 -12.67
N LEU A 129 -1.25 -4.71 -11.98
CA LEU A 129 -0.94 -3.40 -12.57
C LEU A 129 0.07 -3.52 -13.72
N GLU A 130 1.09 -4.36 -13.58
CA GLU A 130 2.08 -4.61 -14.65
C GLU A 130 1.40 -5.18 -15.90
N LEU A 131 0.46 -6.12 -15.74
CA LEU A 131 -0.31 -6.68 -16.84
C LEU A 131 -1.20 -5.61 -17.52
N ASP A 132 -1.94 -4.82 -16.74
CA ASP A 132 -2.77 -3.74 -17.29
C ASP A 132 -1.94 -2.70 -18.07
N ILE A 133 -0.70 -2.40 -17.65
CA ILE A 133 0.23 -1.51 -18.38
C ILE A 133 0.67 -2.14 -19.71
N VAL A 134 0.98 -3.44 -19.73
CA VAL A 134 1.40 -4.13 -20.96
C VAL A 134 0.27 -4.20 -21.98
N PHE A 135 -0.97 -4.47 -21.55
CA PHE A 135 -2.14 -4.58 -22.44
C PHE A 135 -2.79 -3.24 -22.81
N SER A 136 -2.39 -2.12 -22.21
CA SER A 136 -2.87 -0.77 -22.56
C SER A 136 -1.91 0.02 -23.47
N SER A 137 -0.78 -0.56 -23.85
CA SER A 137 0.09 0.01 -24.88
C SER A 137 -0.57 -0.13 -26.26
N PRO A 138 -0.77 0.96 -27.03
CA PRO A 138 -1.29 0.84 -28.39
C PRO A 138 -0.27 0.09 -29.26
N PRO A 139 -0.69 -0.68 -30.27
CA PRO A 139 0.24 -1.24 -31.24
C PRO A 139 0.99 -0.08 -31.89
N THR A 140 2.28 0.05 -31.57
CA THR A 140 3.19 0.95 -32.27
C THR A 140 3.15 0.55 -33.73
N GLY A 141 2.65 1.47 -34.56
CA GLY A 141 2.29 1.20 -35.93
C GLY A 141 3.45 0.72 -36.78
N ASN A 142 3.16 -0.27 -37.61
CA ASN A 142 3.85 -0.44 -38.88
C ASN A 142 2.90 0.09 -39.96
N ALA A 143 2.90 1.41 -40.14
CA ALA A 143 2.50 1.99 -41.42
C ALA A 143 3.70 1.85 -42.36
N GLU A 144 3.91 0.64 -42.88
CA GLU A 144 4.73 0.49 -44.08
C GLU A 144 3.90 0.98 -45.26
N SER A 145 4.17 2.23 -45.64
CA SER A 145 3.87 2.72 -46.99
C SER A 145 4.71 1.88 -47.97
N GLY A 146 4.03 1.19 -48.88
CA GLY A 146 4.69 0.29 -49.84
C GLY A 146 3.86 0.10 -51.10
N ILE A 147 3.98 1.10 -51.99
CA ILE A 147 3.75 1.10 -53.45
C ILE A 147 2.30 1.08 -53.93
#